data_AF-A0A2D5W9Z4-F1
#
_entry.id   AF-A0A2D5W9Z4-F1
#
_cell.length_a   1.000
_cell.length_b   1.000
_cell.length_c   1.000
_cell.angle_alpha   90.00
_cell.angle_beta   90.00
_cell.angle_gamma   90.00
#
_symmetry.space_group_name_H-M   'P 1'
#
loop_
_entity.id
_entity.type
_entity.pdbx_description
1 polymer ?
#
loop_
_entity_poly.entity_id
_entity_poly.type
_entity_poly.pdbx_seq_one_letter_code
_entity_poly.pdbx_strand_id
1 'polypeptide(L)'
;MTKNTTFLAAIVSLAGTLLPATAQDVTLSIGQLDKDAGTAQILFSNTVPVAGFQFDISAITLDGVCCGAAGAASFNISWNPANGRILAYGLGTTIPAGPERVLVDLAFHCEGSACDSGSQTCLTGEVFSDAAANSLTVDVGPCAPLNCEALSYCTTTPNSVGPGSVMGYSGSLGIAANDLTLQASGCPTNQFGIFFYGQNQIAMPFGNGVRCVGGQLFRFPPVPTGTGTASYGVDYTSPPQPAGQLTAYSTWNFQYWYRDPIAGGAFFNLSDGLAITFCQ
;
A
#
# COMPACT_ATOMS: atom_id res chain seq x y z
N MET A 1 13.46 -58.02 -20.96
CA MET A 1 14.58 -57.18 -20.50
C MET A 1 14.70 -56.05 -21.53
N THR A 2 14.46 -54.77 -21.30
CA THR A 2 14.48 -53.99 -20.05
C THR A 2 13.75 -52.65 -20.32
N LYS A 3 12.74 -52.38 -19.48
CA LYS A 3 12.28 -51.09 -18.92
C LYS A 3 11.95 -49.89 -19.84
N ASN A 4 10.63 -49.74 -20.07
CA ASN A 4 9.93 -48.46 -20.05
C ASN A 4 10.23 -47.71 -18.73
N THR A 5 10.66 -46.45 -18.81
CA THR A 5 10.78 -45.58 -17.64
C THR A 5 9.96 -44.32 -17.90
N THR A 6 8.67 -44.40 -17.58
CA THR A 6 7.76 -43.26 -17.56
C THR A 6 8.11 -42.41 -16.34
N PHE A 7 8.69 -41.22 -16.55
CA PHE A 7 8.83 -40.22 -15.49
C PHE A 7 7.44 -39.65 -15.19
N LEU A 8 6.79 -40.14 -14.13
CA LEU A 8 5.70 -39.40 -13.49
C LEU A 8 6.31 -38.18 -12.80
N ALA A 9 6.11 -36.99 -13.36
CA ALA A 9 6.32 -35.75 -12.64
C ALA A 9 5.25 -35.69 -11.52
N ALA A 10 5.67 -35.93 -10.28
CA ALA A 10 4.86 -35.63 -9.12
C ALA A 10 4.69 -34.11 -9.05
N ILE A 11 3.53 -33.62 -9.49
CA ILE A 11 3.09 -32.26 -9.19
C ILE A 11 2.81 -32.24 -7.69
N VAL A 12 3.79 -31.79 -6.90
CA VAL A 12 3.56 -31.36 -5.53
C VAL A 12 2.77 -30.06 -5.65
N SER A 13 1.45 -30.19 -5.75
CA SER A 13 0.50 -29.11 -5.51
C SER A 13 0.67 -28.71 -4.05
N LEU A 14 1.53 -27.73 -3.79
CA LEU A 14 1.51 -26.98 -2.55
C LEU A 14 0.27 -26.08 -2.58
N ALA A 15 -0.90 -26.71 -2.47
CA ALA A 15 -2.10 -26.03 -2.02
C ALA A 15 -1.82 -25.69 -0.55
N GLY A 16 -1.12 -24.57 -0.33
CA GLY A 16 -1.22 -23.87 0.93
C GLY A 16 -2.69 -23.76 1.20
N THR A 17 -3.16 -24.41 2.25
CA THR A 17 -4.50 -24.19 2.78
C THR A 17 -4.55 -22.72 3.14
N LEU A 18 -5.00 -21.89 2.19
CA LEU A 18 -5.67 -20.65 2.50
C LEU A 18 -6.80 -21.10 3.41
N LEU A 19 -6.57 -20.98 4.72
CA LEU A 19 -7.66 -20.92 5.66
C LEU A 19 -8.61 -19.88 5.07
N PRO A 20 -9.89 -20.23 4.80
CA PRO A 20 -10.81 -19.23 4.31
C PRO A 20 -10.77 -18.10 5.33
N ALA A 21 -10.48 -16.87 4.86
CA ALA A 21 -10.70 -15.69 5.68
C ALA A 21 -12.11 -15.86 6.26
N THR A 22 -12.22 -15.92 7.59
CA THR A 22 -13.51 -16.07 8.24
C THR A 22 -14.42 -14.99 7.67
N ALA A 23 -15.61 -15.34 7.18
CA ALA A 23 -16.52 -14.34 6.65
C ALA A 23 -16.89 -13.40 7.80
N GLN A 24 -16.46 -12.14 7.71
CA GLN A 24 -16.70 -11.12 8.72
C GLN A 24 -18.00 -10.40 8.40
N ASP A 25 -18.73 -9.98 9.43
CA ASP A 25 -19.96 -9.21 9.25
C ASP A 25 -19.64 -7.81 8.72
N VAL A 26 -18.51 -7.26 9.15
CA VAL A 26 -18.02 -5.92 8.80
C VAL A 26 -16.54 -5.98 8.44
N THR A 27 -16.15 -5.23 7.41
CA THR A 27 -14.75 -4.83 7.18
C THR A 27 -14.66 -3.33 7.37
N LEU A 28 -13.62 -2.85 8.02
CA LEU A 28 -13.41 -1.44 8.35
C LEU A 28 -11.98 -1.04 7.98
N SER A 29 -11.80 0.01 7.20
CA SER A 29 -10.46 0.46 6.80
C SER A 29 -10.39 1.98 6.67
N ILE A 30 -9.17 2.51 6.74
CA ILE A 30 -8.91 3.90 6.41
C ILE A 30 -8.86 4.01 4.88
N GLY A 31 -9.70 4.88 4.33
CA GLY A 31 -9.76 5.20 2.92
C GLY A 31 -8.80 6.32 2.55
N GLN A 32 -9.29 7.28 1.75
CA GLN A 32 -8.52 8.47 1.43
C GLN A 32 -8.16 9.21 2.73
N LEU A 33 -6.90 9.58 2.91
CA LEU A 33 -6.41 10.32 4.06
C LEU A 33 -5.49 11.41 3.58
N ASP A 34 -5.90 12.67 3.71
CA ASP A 34 -5.13 13.85 3.39
C ASP A 34 -4.77 14.60 4.66
N LYS A 35 -3.52 14.48 5.08
CA LYS A 35 -2.99 15.17 6.26
C LYS A 35 -2.92 16.69 6.07
N ASP A 36 -2.62 17.17 4.86
CA ASP A 36 -2.42 18.60 4.61
C ASP A 36 -3.76 19.31 4.47
N ALA A 37 -4.75 18.67 3.85
CA ALA A 37 -6.14 19.14 3.84
C ALA A 37 -6.88 18.86 5.15
N GLY A 38 -6.35 17.97 6.00
CA GLY A 38 -6.98 17.58 7.26
C GLY A 38 -8.26 16.77 7.07
N THR A 39 -8.28 15.84 6.12
CA THR A 39 -9.47 15.03 5.80
C THR A 39 -9.14 13.54 5.73
N ALA A 40 -10.02 12.68 6.23
CA ALA A 40 -9.88 11.23 6.05
C ALA A 40 -11.23 10.57 5.82
N GLN A 41 -11.24 9.40 5.20
CA GLN A 41 -12.43 8.57 5.02
C GLN A 41 -12.29 7.28 5.82
N ILE A 42 -13.38 6.86 6.45
CA ILE A 42 -13.49 5.51 6.96
C ILE A 42 -14.34 4.72 5.98
N LEU A 43 -13.73 3.72 5.34
CA LEU A 43 -14.42 2.80 4.46
C LEU A 43 -14.94 1.62 5.26
N PHE A 44 -16.10 1.11 4.85
CA PHE A 44 -16.62 -0.12 5.40
C PHE A 44 -17.44 -0.89 4.37
N SER A 45 -17.45 -2.21 4.50
CA SER A 45 -18.45 -3.07 3.87
C SER A 45 -19.09 -3.96 4.92
N ASN A 46 -20.33 -4.40 4.66
CA ASN A 46 -21.08 -5.19 5.62
C ASN A 46 -22.03 -6.18 4.97
N THR A 47 -22.11 -7.37 5.55
CA THR A 47 -22.98 -8.46 5.06
C THR A 47 -24.35 -8.46 5.73
N VAL A 48 -24.49 -7.78 6.87
CA VAL A 48 -25.74 -7.62 7.64
C VAL A 48 -25.99 -6.15 8.01
N PRO A 49 -27.25 -5.74 8.25
CA PRO A 49 -27.54 -4.36 8.67
C PRO A 49 -26.88 -3.98 10.00
N VAL A 50 -26.27 -2.80 10.06
CA VAL A 50 -25.60 -2.26 11.26
C VAL A 50 -26.54 -1.24 11.92
N ALA A 51 -26.76 -1.35 13.23
CA ALA A 51 -27.59 -0.41 14.00
C ALA A 51 -26.77 0.59 14.83
N GLY A 52 -25.52 0.27 15.13
CA GLY A 52 -24.61 1.15 15.85
C GLY A 52 -23.16 0.70 15.71
N PHE A 53 -22.25 1.63 15.94
CA PHE A 53 -20.83 1.37 15.94
C PHE A 53 -20.07 2.30 16.89
N GLN A 54 -18.90 1.84 17.32
CA GLN A 54 -17.86 2.61 17.96
C GLN A 54 -16.50 2.16 17.42
N PHE A 55 -15.57 3.09 17.25
CA PHE A 55 -14.14 2.82 17.09
C PHE A 55 -13.34 4.04 17.52
N ASP A 56 -12.05 3.86 17.73
CA ASP A 56 -11.07 4.92 18.00
C ASP A 56 -10.13 5.05 16.79
N ILE A 57 -9.78 6.28 16.41
CA ILE A 57 -8.72 6.57 15.42
C ILE A 57 -7.51 7.23 16.10
N SER A 58 -6.32 6.67 15.91
CA SER A 58 -5.10 7.13 16.58
C SER A 58 -4.35 8.22 15.80
N ALA A 59 -3.44 8.92 16.49
CA ALA A 59 -2.46 9.85 15.92
C ALA A 59 -3.03 11.10 15.21
N ILE A 60 -4.34 11.34 15.28
CA ILE A 60 -5.00 12.54 14.76
C ILE A 60 -5.93 13.14 15.81
N THR A 61 -6.17 14.45 15.73
CA THR A 61 -7.18 15.14 16.54
C THR A 61 -8.39 15.45 15.66
N LEU A 62 -9.57 14.93 16.04
CA LEU A 62 -10.78 15.08 15.23
C LEU A 62 -11.40 16.46 15.37
N ASP A 63 -11.60 17.15 14.24
CA ASP A 63 -12.33 18.42 14.15
C ASP A 63 -13.80 18.22 13.77
N GLY A 64 -14.09 17.12 13.07
CA GLY A 64 -15.44 16.80 12.64
C GLY A 64 -15.57 15.35 12.19
N VAL A 65 -16.77 14.81 12.38
CA VAL A 65 -17.17 13.52 11.83
C VAL A 65 -18.55 13.71 11.21
N CYS A 66 -18.68 13.45 9.92
CA CYS A 66 -19.95 13.66 9.24
C CYS A 66 -20.17 12.73 8.05
N CYS A 67 -21.38 12.83 7.49
CA CYS A 67 -21.73 12.29 6.19
C CYS A 67 -21.60 10.76 6.09
N GLY A 68 -21.33 10.25 4.89
CA GLY A 68 -21.24 8.83 4.58
C GLY A 68 -22.53 8.04 4.80
N ALA A 69 -22.38 6.72 4.91
CA ALA A 69 -23.47 5.79 5.16
C ALA A 69 -24.16 6.05 6.52
N ALA A 70 -23.41 6.48 7.54
CA ALA A 70 -23.99 6.80 8.85
C ALA A 70 -24.92 8.02 8.79
N GLY A 71 -24.48 9.09 8.10
CA GLY A 71 -25.31 10.26 7.85
C GLY A 71 -26.55 9.94 7.00
N ALA A 72 -26.39 9.13 5.94
CA ALA A 72 -27.50 8.70 5.10
C ALA A 72 -28.54 7.83 5.86
N ALA A 73 -28.10 7.06 6.86
CA ALA A 73 -28.97 6.29 7.75
C ALA A 73 -29.55 7.11 8.91
N SER A 74 -29.28 8.42 8.96
CA SER A 74 -29.72 9.33 10.03
C SER A 74 -29.24 8.91 11.42
N PHE A 75 -28.01 8.41 11.51
CA PHE A 75 -27.41 8.05 12.79
C PHE A 75 -27.10 9.31 13.61
N ASN A 76 -27.24 9.20 14.93
CA ASN A 76 -26.68 10.18 15.86
C ASN A 76 -25.19 9.89 15.97
N ILE A 77 -24.35 10.84 15.58
CA ILE A 77 -22.89 10.70 15.57
C ILE A 77 -22.31 11.58 16.68
N SER A 78 -21.41 11.03 17.48
CA SER A 78 -20.66 11.73 18.52
C SER A 78 -19.20 11.33 18.44
N TRP A 79 -18.30 12.29 18.68
CA TRP A 79 -16.87 12.03 18.67
C TRP A 79 -16.15 12.78 19.79
N ASN A 80 -14.95 12.30 20.12
CA ASN A 80 -14.08 12.94 21.08
C ASN A 80 -12.76 13.33 20.38
N PRO A 81 -12.48 14.64 20.24
CA PRO A 81 -11.28 15.13 19.56
C PRO A 81 -9.97 14.57 20.12
N ALA A 82 -9.88 14.41 21.44
CA ALA A 82 -8.60 14.15 22.13
C ALA A 82 -8.18 12.67 22.14
N ASN A 83 -9.13 11.74 22.09
CA ASN A 83 -8.84 10.31 22.07
C ASN A 83 -9.27 9.60 20.79
N GLY A 84 -9.77 10.36 19.80
CA GLY A 84 -10.17 9.85 18.49
C GLY A 84 -11.40 8.95 18.50
N ARG A 85 -12.17 8.91 19.60
CA ARG A 85 -13.37 8.07 19.65
C ARG A 85 -14.44 8.59 18.72
N ILE A 86 -15.03 7.68 17.96
CA ILE A 86 -16.22 7.91 17.15
C ILE A 86 -17.26 6.88 17.58
N LEU A 87 -18.45 7.35 17.91
CA LEU A 87 -19.60 6.53 18.27
C LEU A 87 -20.81 7.01 17.48
N ALA A 88 -21.56 6.08 16.89
CA ALA A 88 -22.80 6.42 16.22
C ALA A 88 -23.85 5.32 16.34
N TYR A 89 -25.13 5.72 16.35
CA TYR A 89 -26.26 4.80 16.44
C TYR A 89 -27.51 5.34 15.76
N GLY A 90 -28.30 4.44 15.18
CA GLY A 90 -29.63 4.73 14.66
C GLY A 90 -30.71 4.62 15.74
N LEU A 91 -31.68 5.54 15.76
CA LEU A 91 -32.87 5.44 16.62
C LEU A 91 -33.96 4.64 15.91
N GLY A 92 -33.76 3.33 15.79
CA GLY A 92 -34.63 2.42 15.05
C GLY A 92 -34.34 2.37 13.54
N THR A 93 -33.31 3.06 13.07
CA THR A 93 -32.76 2.93 11.72
C THR A 93 -31.52 2.03 11.72
N THR A 94 -31.17 1.50 10.56
CA THR A 94 -29.93 0.73 10.34
C THR A 94 -29.26 1.20 9.07
N ILE A 95 -27.94 1.02 9.00
CA ILE A 95 -27.19 1.06 7.74
C ILE A 95 -27.38 -0.30 7.07
N PRO A 96 -27.95 -0.39 5.85
CA PRO A 96 -28.17 -1.67 5.17
C PRO A 96 -26.88 -2.42 4.86
N ALA A 97 -26.97 -3.73 4.64
CA ALA A 97 -25.90 -4.53 4.06
C ALA A 97 -25.50 -3.99 2.68
N GLY A 98 -24.21 -4.01 2.36
CA GLY A 98 -23.74 -3.48 1.10
C GLY A 98 -22.23 -3.61 0.90
N PRO A 99 -21.77 -3.37 -0.34
CA PRO A 99 -20.35 -3.37 -0.67
C PRO A 99 -19.62 -2.21 0.02
N GLU A 100 -18.30 -2.20 -0.17
CA GLU A 100 -17.42 -1.16 0.36
C GLU A 100 -17.89 0.25 -0.05
N ARG A 101 -17.97 1.14 0.93
CA ARG A 101 -18.34 2.54 0.78
C ARG A 101 -17.86 3.34 1.99
N VAL A 102 -17.95 4.66 1.90
CA VAL A 102 -17.66 5.57 3.03
C VAL A 102 -18.69 5.38 4.13
N LEU A 103 -18.23 4.98 5.32
CA LEU A 103 -19.01 4.95 6.55
C LEU A 103 -19.21 6.38 7.09
N VAL A 104 -18.10 7.11 7.25
CA VAL A 104 -18.03 8.51 7.68
C VAL A 104 -16.83 9.20 7.02
N ASP A 105 -16.97 10.49 6.76
CA ASP A 105 -15.87 11.40 6.44
C ASP A 105 -15.41 12.09 7.74
N LEU A 106 -14.10 12.26 7.87
CA LEU A 106 -13.41 12.86 9.01
C LEU A 106 -12.77 14.18 8.58
N ALA A 107 -12.93 15.20 9.40
CA ALA A 107 -12.06 16.37 9.41
C ALA A 107 -11.15 16.27 10.63
N PHE A 108 -9.85 16.51 10.46
CA PHE A 108 -8.87 16.40 11.51
C PHE A 108 -7.71 17.37 11.31
N HIS A 109 -6.98 17.62 12.38
CA HIS A 109 -5.64 18.17 12.33
C HIS A 109 -4.70 17.24 13.08
N CYS A 110 -3.42 17.40 12.78
CA CYS A 110 -2.36 16.65 13.41
C CYS A 110 -1.39 17.66 14.02
N GLU A 111 -1.01 17.48 15.29
CA GLU A 111 0.00 18.30 15.96
C GLU A 111 1.10 17.47 16.63
N GLY A 112 2.28 18.08 16.75
CA GLY A 112 3.42 17.50 17.46
C GLY A 112 3.96 16.23 16.80
N SER A 113 4.56 15.35 17.62
CA SER A 113 5.22 14.13 17.14
C SER A 113 4.27 13.08 16.57
N ALA A 114 2.95 13.25 16.74
CA ALA A 114 1.97 12.41 16.05
C ALA A 114 2.01 12.59 14.53
N CYS A 115 2.67 13.64 14.04
CA CYS A 115 2.77 14.01 12.64
C CYS A 115 4.14 13.81 12.03
N ASP A 116 5.09 13.28 12.79
CA ASP A 116 6.46 13.09 12.32
C ASP A 116 6.48 12.06 11.18
N SER A 117 7.54 12.12 10.37
CA SER A 117 7.76 11.14 9.30
C SER A 117 7.75 9.72 9.88
N GLY A 118 6.95 8.83 9.29
CA GLY A 118 6.73 7.46 9.78
C GLY A 118 5.57 7.30 10.77
N SER A 119 4.90 8.38 11.19
CA SER A 119 3.67 8.26 11.98
C SER A 119 2.52 7.68 11.14
N GLN A 120 1.79 6.75 11.74
CA GLN A 120 0.63 6.10 11.14
C GLN A 120 -0.60 6.31 12.01
N THR A 121 -1.75 6.41 11.36
CA THR A 121 -3.05 6.39 12.01
C THR A 121 -3.68 5.00 11.87
N CYS A 122 -4.27 4.52 12.95
CA CYS A 122 -4.85 3.18 13.03
C CYS A 122 -6.26 3.25 13.58
N LEU A 123 -7.10 2.30 13.16
CA LEU A 123 -8.42 2.07 13.76
C LEU A 123 -8.30 1.00 14.83
N THR A 124 -8.92 1.23 15.99
CA THR A 124 -8.92 0.29 17.12
C THR A 124 -10.22 0.39 17.91
N GLY A 125 -10.45 -0.51 18.87
CA GLY A 125 -11.58 -0.38 19.81
C GLY A 125 -12.94 -0.51 19.13
N GLU A 126 -12.97 -1.24 18.02
CA GLU A 126 -14.13 -1.47 17.19
C GLU A 126 -15.21 -2.27 17.93
N VAL A 127 -16.44 -1.76 17.89
CA VAL A 127 -17.64 -2.43 18.37
C VAL A 127 -18.73 -2.10 17.37
N PHE A 128 -19.34 -3.12 16.77
CA PHE A 128 -20.46 -2.96 15.85
C PHE A 128 -21.62 -3.82 16.33
N SER A 129 -22.86 -3.36 16.14
CA SER A 129 -24.05 -4.10 16.55
C SER A 129 -25.13 -4.15 15.48
N ASP A 130 -25.93 -5.22 15.51
CA ASP A 130 -27.18 -5.30 14.76
C ASP A 130 -28.35 -4.60 15.51
N ALA A 131 -29.54 -4.64 14.91
CA ALA A 131 -30.75 -4.04 15.49
C ALA A 131 -31.27 -4.76 16.75
N ALA A 132 -30.83 -5.99 17.01
CA ALA A 132 -31.13 -6.76 18.21
C ALA A 132 -30.05 -6.60 19.30
N ALA A 133 -29.10 -5.68 19.10
CA ALA A 133 -27.95 -5.42 19.97
C ALA A 133 -26.98 -6.61 20.11
N ASN A 134 -26.98 -7.53 19.14
CA ASN A 134 -25.93 -8.53 19.04
C ASN A 134 -24.66 -7.89 18.48
N SER A 135 -23.50 -8.34 18.96
CA SER A 135 -22.20 -7.92 18.42
C SER A 135 -21.99 -8.48 17.03
N LEU A 136 -21.48 -7.64 16.13
CA LEU A 136 -21.03 -8.03 14.80
C LEU A 136 -19.53 -8.26 14.80
N THR A 137 -19.08 -9.20 13.98
CA THR A 137 -17.66 -9.48 13.78
C THR A 137 -17.05 -8.46 12.82
N VAL A 138 -15.86 -7.94 13.15
CA VAL A 138 -15.21 -6.85 12.43
C VAL A 138 -13.79 -7.27 12.06
N ASP A 139 -13.42 -7.06 10.81
CA ASP A 139 -12.04 -7.11 10.34
C ASP A 139 -11.55 -5.70 10.04
N VAL A 140 -10.51 -5.30 10.78
CA VAL A 140 -9.93 -3.96 10.71
C VAL A 140 -8.70 -4.00 9.81
N GLY A 141 -8.70 -3.14 8.79
CA GLY A 141 -7.62 -2.98 7.85
C GLY A 141 -6.32 -2.43 8.48
N PRO A 142 -5.23 -2.40 7.70
CA PRO A 142 -3.94 -1.91 8.18
C PRO A 142 -4.01 -0.42 8.55
N CYS A 143 -3.04 0.03 9.36
CA CYS A 143 -2.83 1.46 9.61
C CYS A 143 -2.45 2.20 8.31
N ALA A 144 -2.88 3.45 8.21
CA ALA A 144 -2.51 4.34 7.10
C ALA A 144 -1.40 5.29 7.55
N PRO A 145 -0.33 5.48 6.75
CA PRO A 145 0.68 6.47 7.06
C PRO A 145 0.09 7.88 6.92
N LEU A 146 0.40 8.74 7.90
CA LEU A 146 -0.04 10.15 7.90
C LEU A 146 0.76 10.99 6.91
N ASN A 147 1.96 10.55 6.58
CA ASN A 147 2.86 11.22 5.66
C ASN A 147 3.14 10.32 4.46
N CYS A 148 3.48 10.95 3.34
CA CYS A 148 4.25 10.28 2.32
C CYS A 148 5.49 9.60 2.92
N GLU A 149 5.80 8.38 2.49
CA GLU A 149 6.98 7.66 2.96
C GLU A 149 7.60 6.82 1.85
N ALA A 150 8.93 6.63 1.91
CA ALA A 150 9.66 5.71 1.07
C ALA A 150 10.55 4.81 1.92
N LEU A 151 10.34 3.50 1.83
CA LEU A 151 11.03 2.48 2.61
C LEU A 151 11.78 1.52 1.69
N SER A 152 13.09 1.43 1.85
CA SER A 152 13.88 0.37 1.23
C SER A 152 13.51 -0.98 1.82
N TYR A 153 13.35 -1.97 0.95
CA TYR A 153 13.05 -3.34 1.34
C TYR A 153 13.73 -4.31 0.36
N CYS A 154 13.75 -5.59 0.72
CA CYS A 154 14.47 -6.62 -0.03
C CYS A 154 16.00 -6.42 0.00
N THR A 155 16.74 -7.47 -0.33
CA THR A 155 18.20 -7.43 -0.33
C THR A 155 18.72 -7.26 -1.75
N THR A 156 19.63 -6.31 -1.95
CA THR A 156 20.45 -6.26 -3.17
C THR A 156 21.45 -7.41 -3.21
N THR A 157 22.02 -7.70 -4.38
CA THR A 157 23.09 -8.69 -4.55
C THR A 157 24.32 -8.06 -5.21
N PRO A 158 25.53 -8.58 -4.93
CA PRO A 158 26.76 -8.08 -5.55
C PRO A 158 26.70 -8.03 -7.08
N ASN A 159 27.29 -6.98 -7.65
CA ASN A 159 27.47 -6.81 -9.09
C ASN A 159 28.96 -6.63 -9.42
N SER A 160 29.31 -6.43 -10.69
CA SER A 160 30.72 -6.33 -11.12
C SER A 160 31.52 -5.17 -10.51
N VAL A 161 30.86 -4.19 -9.90
CA VAL A 161 31.49 -2.97 -9.37
C VAL A 161 31.36 -2.81 -7.86
N GLY A 162 30.63 -3.69 -7.16
CA GLY A 162 30.47 -3.55 -5.71
C GLY A 162 29.37 -4.42 -5.09
N PRO A 163 28.85 -4.01 -3.91
CA PRO A 163 27.94 -4.83 -3.10
C PRO A 163 26.53 -4.97 -3.70
N GLY A 164 26.21 -4.22 -4.76
CA GLY A 164 24.91 -4.23 -5.43
C GLY A 164 24.38 -2.81 -5.67
N SER A 165 23.32 -2.71 -6.45
CA SER A 165 22.64 -1.42 -6.66
C SER A 165 21.62 -1.18 -5.55
N VAL A 166 21.47 0.08 -5.13
CA VAL A 166 20.47 0.50 -4.16
C VAL A 166 19.57 1.59 -4.72
N MET A 167 18.26 1.44 -4.48
CA MET A 167 17.23 2.40 -4.82
C MET A 167 17.29 3.61 -3.89
N GLY A 168 16.89 4.74 -4.43
CA GLY A 168 16.66 5.98 -3.71
C GLY A 168 15.75 6.90 -4.52
N TYR A 169 15.53 8.10 -4.01
CA TYR A 169 14.72 9.10 -4.70
C TYR A 169 15.16 10.52 -4.32
N SER A 170 14.67 11.49 -5.09
CA SER A 170 14.71 12.92 -4.78
C SER A 170 13.41 13.57 -5.24
N GLY A 171 13.14 14.80 -4.78
CA GLY A 171 11.85 15.48 -5.01
C GLY A 171 10.84 15.18 -3.90
N SER A 172 9.56 15.44 -4.17
CA SER A 172 8.45 15.12 -3.28
C SER A 172 7.84 13.75 -3.60
N LEU A 173 7.19 13.18 -2.60
CA LEU A 173 6.35 11.99 -2.74
C LEU A 173 4.85 12.35 -2.89
N GLY A 174 4.51 13.65 -2.88
CA GLY A 174 3.15 14.15 -3.09
C GLY A 174 2.77 14.13 -4.57
N ILE A 175 1.57 13.66 -4.90
CA ILE A 175 1.11 13.52 -6.29
C ILE A 175 0.90 14.89 -6.95
N ALA A 176 0.44 15.92 -6.23
CA ALA A 176 0.23 17.26 -6.76
C ALA A 176 1.54 17.96 -7.13
N ALA A 177 2.65 17.61 -6.48
CA ALA A 177 3.97 18.20 -6.78
C ALA A 177 4.53 17.72 -8.14
N ASN A 178 4.24 16.47 -8.52
CA ASN A 178 4.68 15.85 -9.77
C ASN A 178 6.19 16.01 -10.07
N ASP A 179 7.04 15.85 -9.03
CA ASP A 179 8.49 16.09 -9.11
C ASP A 179 9.37 14.94 -8.59
N LEU A 180 8.78 13.75 -8.36
CA LEU A 180 9.53 12.57 -7.94
C LEU A 180 10.56 12.17 -8.99
N THR A 181 11.80 11.99 -8.54
CA THR A 181 12.86 11.37 -9.33
C THR A 181 13.34 10.11 -8.65
N LEU A 182 13.17 8.96 -9.32
CA LEU A 182 13.74 7.68 -8.89
C LEU A 182 15.23 7.65 -9.18
N GLN A 183 16.01 7.04 -8.29
CA GLN A 183 17.44 6.87 -8.46
C GLN A 183 17.85 5.43 -8.12
N ALA A 184 18.84 4.91 -8.84
CA ALA A 184 19.48 3.64 -8.54
C ALA A 184 21.00 3.81 -8.60
N SER A 185 21.65 3.79 -7.44
CA SER A 185 23.10 3.99 -7.29
C SER A 185 23.82 2.65 -7.16
N GLY A 186 25.15 2.64 -7.33
CA GLY A 186 25.96 1.41 -7.25
C GLY A 186 25.84 0.51 -8.48
N CYS A 187 25.37 1.03 -9.62
CA CYS A 187 25.30 0.29 -10.88
C CYS A 187 26.67 0.29 -11.60
N PRO A 188 26.97 -0.71 -12.46
CA PRO A 188 28.08 -0.60 -13.40
C PRO A 188 27.89 0.61 -14.33
N THR A 189 28.97 1.34 -14.59
CA THR A 189 28.95 2.57 -15.41
C THR A 189 28.67 2.28 -16.89
N ASN A 190 28.08 3.24 -17.61
CA ASN A 190 27.79 3.17 -19.05
C ASN A 190 26.97 1.94 -19.46
N GLN A 191 26.08 1.50 -18.58
CA GLN A 191 25.11 0.44 -18.84
C GLN A 191 23.71 1.05 -19.01
N PHE A 192 22.76 0.21 -19.40
CA PHE A 192 21.35 0.56 -19.46
C PHE A 192 20.56 -0.32 -18.49
N GLY A 193 19.46 0.23 -18.01
CA GLY A 193 18.50 -0.47 -17.20
C GLY A 193 17.11 0.10 -17.35
N ILE A 194 16.17 -0.43 -16.57
CA ILE A 194 14.76 -0.06 -16.59
C ILE A 194 14.28 0.02 -15.15
N PHE A 195 13.70 1.16 -14.79
CA PHE A 195 12.88 1.27 -13.58
C PHE A 195 11.52 0.62 -13.85
N PHE A 196 11.03 -0.13 -12.88
CA PHE A 196 9.72 -0.75 -12.95
C PHE A 196 9.08 -0.78 -11.57
N TYR A 197 7.75 -0.92 -11.56
CA TYR A 197 6.99 -0.90 -10.33
C TYR A 197 5.75 -1.80 -10.38
N GLY A 198 5.19 -2.10 -9.21
CA GLY A 198 4.05 -2.99 -9.03
C GLY A 198 3.50 -2.95 -7.59
N GLN A 199 2.33 -3.54 -7.39
CA GLN A 199 1.57 -3.43 -6.14
C GLN A 199 2.04 -4.42 -5.06
N ASN A 200 2.64 -5.56 -5.45
CA ASN A 200 2.98 -6.61 -4.50
C ASN A 200 4.48 -6.65 -4.23
N GLN A 201 4.84 -7.01 -2.99
CA GLN A 201 6.20 -7.39 -2.65
C GLN A 201 6.37 -8.90 -2.78
N ILE A 202 7.46 -9.33 -3.42
CA ILE A 202 7.86 -10.73 -3.53
C ILE A 202 9.36 -10.84 -3.29
N ALA A 203 9.92 -12.05 -3.24
CA ALA A 203 11.36 -12.25 -3.29
C ALA A 203 11.64 -13.50 -4.15
N MET A 204 11.97 -13.29 -5.42
CA MET A 204 12.22 -14.38 -6.37
C MET A 204 13.59 -14.20 -7.04
N PRO A 205 14.45 -15.23 -7.07
CA PRO A 205 15.69 -15.19 -7.84
C PRO A 205 15.42 -14.82 -9.30
N PHE A 206 16.15 -13.82 -9.82
CA PHE A 206 16.00 -13.36 -11.20
C PHE A 206 17.33 -12.78 -11.71
N GLY A 207 17.94 -13.47 -12.68
CA GLY A 207 19.29 -13.16 -13.14
C GLY A 207 20.32 -13.38 -12.04
N ASN A 208 21.23 -12.43 -11.87
CA ASN A 208 22.22 -12.45 -10.78
C ASN A 208 21.66 -11.86 -9.46
N GLY A 209 20.38 -11.45 -9.44
CA GLY A 209 19.76 -10.78 -8.30
C GLY A 209 18.42 -11.35 -7.88
N VAL A 210 17.66 -10.53 -7.17
CA VAL A 210 16.33 -10.86 -6.64
C VAL A 210 15.32 -9.87 -7.18
N ARG A 211 14.24 -10.37 -7.79
CA ARG A 211 13.08 -9.54 -8.11
C ARG A 211 12.22 -9.38 -6.87
N CYS A 212 12.08 -8.14 -6.43
CA CYS A 212 11.42 -7.78 -5.19
C CYS A 212 10.00 -7.25 -5.40
N VAL A 213 9.67 -6.91 -6.66
CA VAL A 213 8.37 -6.37 -7.08
C VAL A 213 7.56 -7.44 -7.82
N GLY A 214 6.30 -7.57 -7.45
CA GLY A 214 5.33 -8.51 -8.00
C GLY A 214 4.00 -7.84 -8.37
N GLY A 215 3.01 -8.66 -8.72
CA GLY A 215 1.76 -8.20 -9.32
C GLY A 215 1.92 -7.85 -10.80
N GLN A 216 1.03 -7.02 -11.33
CA GLN A 216 1.20 -6.44 -12.67
C GLN A 216 2.39 -5.47 -12.63
N LEU A 217 3.35 -5.66 -13.54
CA LEU A 217 4.56 -4.84 -13.60
C LEU A 217 4.43 -3.76 -14.68
N PHE A 218 4.62 -2.52 -14.25
CA PHE A 218 4.68 -1.35 -15.12
C PHE A 218 6.13 -0.93 -15.30
N ARG A 219 6.52 -0.58 -16.53
CA ARG A 219 7.93 -0.34 -16.89
C ARG A 219 8.08 1.03 -17.50
N PHE A 220 9.04 1.79 -16.99
CA PHE A 220 9.46 3.04 -17.59
C PHE A 220 10.38 2.78 -18.79
N PRO A 221 10.64 3.79 -19.64
CA PRO A 221 11.63 3.69 -20.71
C PRO A 221 13.03 3.31 -20.20
N PRO A 222 13.91 2.77 -21.06
CA PRO A 222 15.29 2.50 -20.70
C PRO A 222 16.05 3.76 -20.26
N VAL A 223 16.82 3.63 -19.17
CA VAL A 223 17.60 4.71 -18.56
C VAL A 223 19.07 4.30 -18.51
N PRO A 224 20.02 5.20 -18.85
CA PRO A 224 21.45 4.91 -18.71
C PRO A 224 21.87 5.01 -17.24
N THR A 225 22.85 4.20 -16.85
CA THR A 225 23.47 4.26 -15.51
C THR A 225 24.54 5.35 -15.41
N GLY A 226 24.94 5.99 -16.53
CA GLY A 226 25.95 7.05 -16.54
C GLY A 226 27.21 6.67 -15.78
N THR A 227 27.55 7.45 -14.75
CA THR A 227 28.70 7.22 -13.85
C THR A 227 28.41 6.23 -12.71
N GLY A 228 27.40 5.37 -12.86
CA GLY A 228 27.00 4.35 -11.88
C GLY A 228 25.73 4.68 -11.09
N THR A 229 25.01 5.74 -11.48
CA THR A 229 23.69 6.09 -10.96
C THR A 229 22.72 6.33 -12.12
N ALA A 230 21.63 5.58 -12.16
CA ALA A 230 20.52 5.85 -13.05
C ALA A 230 19.52 6.79 -12.36
N SER A 231 18.90 7.69 -13.13
CA SER A 231 17.89 8.63 -12.61
C SER A 231 16.73 8.77 -13.58
N TYR A 232 15.51 8.79 -13.07
CA TYR A 232 14.29 8.91 -13.86
C TYR A 232 13.25 9.78 -13.16
N GLY A 233 12.88 10.90 -13.79
CA GLY A 233 11.77 11.74 -13.35
C GLY A 233 10.44 11.05 -13.66
N VAL A 234 9.63 10.82 -12.64
CA VAL A 234 8.30 10.20 -12.76
C VAL A 234 7.29 11.31 -13.03
N ASP A 235 6.61 11.23 -14.18
CA ASP A 235 5.45 12.06 -14.47
C ASP A 235 4.17 11.27 -14.15
N TYR A 236 3.52 11.64 -13.05
CA TYR A 236 2.28 11.02 -12.59
C TYR A 236 1.12 11.18 -13.57
N THR A 237 1.19 12.15 -14.47
CA THR A 237 0.15 12.37 -15.49
C THR A 237 0.31 11.48 -16.72
N SER A 238 1.43 10.76 -16.81
CA SER A 238 1.77 9.90 -17.94
C SER A 238 2.25 8.52 -17.49
N PRO A 239 1.38 7.70 -16.85
CA PRO A 239 1.77 6.35 -16.45
C PRO A 239 2.02 5.48 -17.71
N PRO A 240 2.92 4.47 -17.64
CA PRO A 240 3.16 3.56 -18.75
C PRO A 240 1.91 2.85 -19.26
N GLN A 241 0.95 2.59 -18.37
CA GLN A 241 -0.37 2.03 -18.67
C GLN A 241 -1.40 2.57 -17.66
N PRO A 242 -2.69 2.70 -18.01
CA PRO A 242 -3.72 3.22 -17.10
C PRO A 242 -3.83 2.47 -15.77
N ALA A 243 -3.64 1.15 -15.77
CA ALA A 243 -3.66 0.33 -14.55
C ALA A 243 -2.48 0.59 -13.60
N GLY A 244 -1.44 1.30 -14.06
CA GLY A 244 -0.28 1.69 -13.28
C GLY A 244 -0.34 3.13 -12.80
N GLN A 245 -1.50 3.78 -12.83
CA GLN A 245 -1.66 5.13 -12.33
C GLN A 245 -1.24 5.20 -10.86
N LEU A 246 -0.27 6.07 -10.58
CA LEU A 246 0.11 6.41 -9.22
C LEU A 246 -0.90 7.43 -8.70
N THR A 247 -1.54 7.12 -7.58
CA THR A 247 -2.55 7.99 -6.95
C THR A 247 -2.12 8.31 -5.54
N ALA A 248 -2.65 9.42 -5.01
CA ALA A 248 -2.43 9.77 -3.62
C ALA A 248 -2.88 8.59 -2.74
N TYR A 249 -2.11 8.35 -1.67
CA TYR A 249 -2.38 7.33 -0.65
C TYR A 249 -2.30 5.89 -1.13
N SER A 250 -1.89 5.67 -2.38
CA SER A 250 -1.52 4.34 -2.85
C SER A 250 -0.07 4.02 -2.48
N THR A 251 0.21 2.75 -2.23
CA THR A 251 1.57 2.26 -2.04
C THR A 251 2.01 1.45 -3.26
N TRP A 252 3.17 1.77 -3.80
CA TRP A 252 3.76 1.09 -4.95
C TRP A 252 5.21 0.73 -4.68
N ASN A 253 5.65 -0.39 -5.24
CA ASN A 253 6.98 -0.90 -5.02
C ASN A 253 7.81 -0.74 -6.29
N PHE A 254 8.93 -0.04 -6.20
CA PHE A 254 9.83 0.30 -7.30
C PHE A 254 11.11 -0.52 -7.21
N GLN A 255 11.66 -0.89 -8.36
CA GLN A 255 12.96 -1.56 -8.46
C GLN A 255 13.63 -1.21 -9.79
N TYR A 256 14.96 -1.26 -9.84
CA TYR A 256 15.74 -1.04 -11.04
C TYR A 256 16.39 -2.34 -11.50
N TRP A 257 16.15 -2.70 -12.75
CA TRP A 257 16.86 -3.78 -13.45
C TRP A 257 17.97 -3.16 -14.29
N TYR A 258 19.18 -3.70 -14.27
CA TYR A 258 20.30 -3.14 -15.04
C TYR A 258 21.21 -4.20 -15.65
N ARG A 259 21.83 -3.85 -16.78
CA ARG A 259 22.83 -4.68 -17.45
C ARG A 259 24.12 -4.74 -16.64
N ASP A 260 24.68 -5.93 -16.54
CA ASP A 260 25.99 -6.17 -15.95
C ASP A 260 26.73 -7.30 -16.69
N PRO A 261 27.24 -7.04 -17.91
CA PRO A 261 27.91 -8.08 -18.69
C PRO A 261 29.20 -8.60 -18.06
N ILE A 262 29.91 -7.75 -17.30
CA ILE A 262 31.22 -8.07 -16.71
C ILE A 262 31.09 -9.09 -15.58
N ALA A 263 29.98 -9.06 -14.83
CA ALA A 263 29.73 -10.05 -13.77
C ALA A 263 29.49 -11.48 -14.30
N GLY A 264 29.26 -11.65 -15.60
CA GLY A 264 28.90 -12.94 -16.19
C GLY A 264 27.53 -13.44 -15.71
N GLY A 265 27.31 -14.76 -15.76
CA GLY A 265 26.04 -15.37 -15.39
C GLY A 265 24.90 -14.93 -16.31
N ALA A 266 23.88 -14.29 -15.75
CA ALA A 266 22.74 -13.79 -16.53
C ALA A 266 23.02 -12.46 -17.27
N PHE A 267 24.18 -11.84 -17.06
CA PHE A 267 24.58 -10.55 -17.65
C PHE A 267 23.72 -9.34 -17.22
N PHE A 268 22.94 -9.49 -16.16
CA PHE A 268 22.14 -8.44 -15.55
C PHE A 268 21.91 -8.72 -14.06
N ASN A 269 21.59 -7.65 -13.33
CA ASN A 269 21.26 -7.72 -11.91
C ASN A 269 20.13 -6.71 -11.59
N LEU A 270 19.68 -6.67 -10.33
CA LEU A 270 18.63 -5.78 -9.83
C LEU A 270 19.11 -5.02 -8.59
N SER A 271 18.50 -3.87 -8.33
CA SER A 271 18.63 -3.16 -7.05
C SER A 271 17.85 -3.88 -5.94
N ASP A 272 17.91 -3.38 -4.71
CA ASP A 272 16.85 -3.61 -3.72
C ASP A 272 15.50 -2.99 -4.20
N GLY A 273 14.46 -3.14 -3.38
CA GLY A 273 13.14 -2.54 -3.64
C GLY A 273 12.93 -1.26 -2.84
N LEU A 274 12.13 -0.34 -3.38
CA LEU A 274 11.70 0.88 -2.70
C LEU A 274 10.17 0.93 -2.67
N ALA A 275 9.57 0.75 -1.50
CA ALA A 275 8.13 0.90 -1.31
C ALA A 275 7.84 2.38 -1.04
N ILE A 276 7.04 3.01 -1.90
CA ILE A 276 6.65 4.41 -1.77
C ILE A 276 5.15 4.47 -1.51
N THR A 277 4.76 5.09 -0.40
CA THR A 277 3.41 5.54 -0.15
C THR A 277 3.30 7.01 -0.52
N PHE A 278 2.43 7.31 -1.48
CA PHE A 278 2.22 8.67 -1.95
C PHE A 278 1.23 9.41 -1.06
N CYS A 279 1.32 10.72 -1.03
CA CYS A 279 0.34 11.64 -0.45
C CYS A 279 -0.14 12.57 -1.55
N GLN A 280 -1.08 13.47 -1.23
CA GLN A 280 -1.67 14.34 -2.24
C GLN A 280 -0.73 15.44 -2.69
#